data_AF-A0A662GS23-F1
#
_entry.id   AF-A0A662GS23-F1
#
_cell.length_a   1.000
_cell.length_b   1.000
_cell.length_c   1.000
_cell.angle_alpha   90.00
_cell.angle_beta   90.00
_cell.angle_gamma   90.00
#
_symmetry.space_group_name_H-M   'P 1'
#
loop_
_entity.id
_entity.type
_entity.pdbx_description
1 polymer ?
#
loop_
_entity_poly.entity_id
_entity_poly.type
_entity_poly.pdbx_seq_one_letter_code
_entity_poly.pdbx_strand_id
1 'polypeptide(L)'
;MKPLAVKLETTVSRFYCQLALELCQIARLLASEGKHKEAAEMCEFISTLCERKPLSVCKEESRLCRASAEARRRGNYEKADELCLRARRLCPRNFEARGG
;
A
#
# COMPACT_ATOMS: atom_id res chain seq x y z
N MET A 1 24.57 8.79 -21.51
CA MET A 1 24.35 7.69 -20.52
C MET A 1 22.93 7.82 -19.98
N LYS A 2 21.93 7.01 -20.38
CA LYS A 2 20.54 7.19 -19.87
C LYS A 2 19.49 6.09 -20.15
N PRO A 3 19.55 5.23 -21.19
CA PRO A 3 18.41 4.34 -21.51
C PRO A 3 18.24 3.15 -20.55
N LEU A 4 19.36 2.52 -20.15
CA LEU A 4 19.34 1.28 -19.37
C LEU A 4 18.87 1.52 -17.92
N ALA A 5 19.32 2.62 -17.30
CA ALA A 5 18.93 3.00 -15.93
C ALA A 5 17.42 3.30 -15.84
N VAL A 6 16.87 4.06 -16.80
CA VAL A 6 15.43 4.35 -16.88
C VAL A 6 14.61 3.07 -17.07
N LYS A 7 15.11 2.12 -17.88
CA LYS A 7 14.46 0.82 -18.10
C LYS A 7 14.46 -0.04 -16.82
N LEU A 8 15.54 -0.01 -16.04
CA LEU A 8 15.64 -0.71 -14.77
C LEU A 8 14.69 -0.12 -13.72
N GLU A 9 14.71 1.21 -13.52
CA GLU A 9 13.82 1.91 -12.58
C GLU A 9 12.34 1.65 -12.90
N THR A 10 11.97 1.68 -14.18
CA THR A 10 10.59 1.42 -14.61
C THR A 10 10.18 -0.04 -14.35
N THR A 11 11.07 -1.00 -14.61
CA THR A 11 10.81 -2.43 -14.40
C THR A 11 10.66 -2.76 -12.93
N VAL A 12 11.59 -2.29 -12.11
CA VAL A 12 11.59 -2.48 -10.64
C VAL A 12 10.37 -1.81 -10.02
N SER A 13 10.01 -0.61 -10.49
CA SER A 13 8.77 0.04 -10.08
C SER A 13 7.57 -0.85 -10.35
N ARG A 14 7.38 -1.38 -11.58
CA ARG A 14 6.24 -2.26 -11.89
C ARG A 14 6.15 -3.46 -10.95
N PHE A 15 7.28 -4.11 -10.69
CA PHE A 15 7.37 -5.23 -9.74
C PHE A 15 6.92 -4.83 -8.33
N TYR A 16 7.42 -3.72 -7.79
CA TYR A 16 6.98 -3.21 -6.47
C TYR A 16 5.50 -2.85 -6.45
N CYS A 17 4.93 -2.39 -7.58
CA CYS A 17 3.50 -2.12 -7.67
C CYS A 17 2.68 -3.38 -7.47
N GLN A 18 3.06 -4.44 -8.19
CA GLN A 18 2.32 -5.69 -8.21
C GLN A 18 2.35 -6.32 -6.82
N LEU A 19 3.55 -6.38 -6.22
CA LEU A 19 3.73 -6.88 -4.86
C LEU A 19 2.91 -6.07 -3.85
N ALA A 20 2.91 -4.73 -3.95
CA ALA A 20 2.12 -3.88 -3.05
C ALA A 20 0.61 -4.16 -3.15
N LEU A 21 0.08 -4.42 -4.35
CA LEU A 21 -1.33 -4.73 -4.57
C LEU A 21 -1.72 -6.09 -3.96
N GLU A 22 -0.90 -7.11 -4.16
CA GLU A 22 -1.11 -8.46 -3.58
C GLU A 22 -1.08 -8.41 -2.05
N LEU A 23 -0.07 -7.75 -1.48
CA LEU A 23 0.02 -7.56 -0.04
C LEU A 23 -1.13 -6.72 0.51
N CYS A 24 -1.62 -5.74 -0.23
CA CYS A 24 -2.78 -4.94 0.17
C CYS A 24 -4.05 -5.79 0.29
N GLN A 25 -4.25 -6.76 -0.62
CA GLN A 25 -5.36 -7.72 -0.51
C GLN A 25 -5.22 -8.59 0.74
N ILE A 26 -4.02 -9.11 1.01
CA ILE A 26 -3.74 -9.93 2.20
C ILE A 26 -3.96 -9.12 3.48
N ALA A 27 -3.45 -7.88 3.54
CA ALA A 27 -3.62 -6.99 4.69
C ALA A 27 -5.10 -6.73 5.02
N ARG A 28 -5.95 -6.58 4.00
CA ARG A 28 -7.40 -6.42 4.17
C ARG A 28 -8.05 -7.68 4.70
N LEU A 29 -7.67 -8.85 4.18
CA LEU A 29 -8.18 -10.12 4.68
C LEU A 29 -7.82 -10.30 6.16
N LEU A 30 -6.55 -10.09 6.52
CA LEU A 30 -6.09 -10.13 7.91
C LEU A 30 -6.89 -9.17 8.81
N ALA A 31 -7.11 -7.93 8.36
CA ALA A 31 -7.90 -6.96 9.10
C ALA A 31 -9.35 -7.42 9.29
N SER A 32 -9.98 -8.00 8.25
CA SER A 32 -11.36 -8.51 8.34
C SER A 32 -11.49 -9.74 9.25
N GLU A 33 -10.40 -10.49 9.44
CA GLU A 33 -10.30 -11.61 10.40
C GLU A 33 -9.95 -11.15 11.83
N GLY A 34 -9.81 -9.84 12.06
CA GLY A 34 -9.40 -9.28 13.36
C GLY A 34 -7.89 -9.36 13.66
N LYS A 35 -7.07 -9.85 12.72
CA LYS A 35 -5.61 -9.93 12.82
C LYS A 35 -4.96 -8.57 12.54
N HIS A 36 -5.25 -7.60 13.41
CA HIS A 36 -4.90 -6.21 13.18
C HIS A 36 -3.40 -5.92 13.30
N LYS A 37 -2.64 -6.70 14.07
CA LYS A 37 -1.18 -6.52 14.21
C LYS A 37 -0.46 -6.91 12.91
N GLU A 38 -0.80 -8.07 12.37
CA GLU A 38 -0.28 -8.59 11.10
C GLU A 38 -0.71 -7.68 9.95
N ALA A 39 -1.97 -7.22 9.94
CA ALA A 39 -2.42 -6.21 8.97
C ALA A 39 -1.61 -4.91 9.07
N ALA A 40 -1.23 -4.48 10.27
CA ALA A 40 -0.40 -3.28 10.45
C ALA A 40 1.00 -3.46 9.87
N GLU A 41 1.65 -4.60 10.10
CA GLU A 41 2.96 -4.92 9.51
C GLU A 41 2.91 -4.90 7.99
N MET A 42 1.87 -5.50 7.40
CA MET A 42 1.65 -5.47 5.96
C MET A 42 1.44 -4.03 5.45
N CYS A 43 0.58 -3.24 6.09
CA CYS A 43 0.32 -1.84 5.71
C CYS A 43 1.60 -0.98 5.78
N GLU A 44 2.44 -1.17 6.79
CA GLU A 44 3.72 -0.48 6.91
C GLU A 44 4.67 -0.88 5.77
N PHE A 45 4.81 -2.17 5.50
CA PHE A 45 5.68 -2.63 4.42
C PHE A 45 5.21 -2.14 3.05
N ILE A 46 3.90 -2.20 2.76
CA ILE A 46 3.29 -1.63 1.55
C ILE A 46 3.63 -0.14 1.41
N SER A 47 3.61 0.64 2.50
CA SER A 47 3.97 2.06 2.45
C SER A 47 5.36 2.29 1.86
N THR A 48 6.33 1.42 2.17
CA THR A 48 7.70 1.53 1.67
C THR A 48 7.80 1.22 0.18
N LEU A 49 6.96 0.32 -0.33
CA LEU A 49 6.90 -0.02 -1.76
C LEU A 49 6.26 1.12 -2.56
N CYS A 50 5.16 1.68 -2.06
CA CYS A 50 4.45 2.80 -2.70
C CYS A 50 5.27 4.11 -2.65
N GLU A 51 6.10 4.32 -1.62
CA GLU A 51 6.96 5.50 -1.49
C GLU A 51 8.05 5.57 -2.57
N ARG A 52 8.53 4.42 -3.04
CA ARG A 52 9.55 4.32 -4.11
C ARG A 52 9.00 4.64 -5.50
N LYS A 53 7.70 4.92 -5.62
CA LYS A 53 7.07 5.26 -6.89
C LYS A 53 7.37 6.70 -7.29
N PRO A 54 7.56 6.95 -8.60
CA PRO A 54 7.81 8.31 -9.09
C PRO A 54 6.55 9.19 -9.03
N LEU A 55 5.35 8.60 -9.02
CA LEU A 55 4.08 9.33 -9.00
C LEU A 55 3.81 9.94 -7.61
N SER A 56 3.42 11.22 -7.58
CA SER A 56 3.06 11.93 -6.34
C SER A 56 1.88 11.29 -5.60
N VAL A 57 0.88 10.79 -6.33
CA VAL A 57 -0.29 10.11 -5.74
C VAL A 57 0.10 8.87 -4.94
N CYS A 58 1.13 8.13 -5.38
CA CYS A 58 1.64 6.96 -4.66
C CYS A 58 2.38 7.34 -3.36
N LYS A 59 2.95 8.55 -3.29
CA LYS A 59 3.56 9.07 -2.05
C LYS A 59 2.49 9.45 -1.04
N GLU A 60 1.36 10.01 -1.49
CA GLU A 60 0.21 10.27 -0.61
C GLU A 60 -0.45 8.97 -0.13
N GLU A 61 -0.67 8.02 -1.03
CA GLU A 61 -1.11 6.65 -0.70
C GLU A 61 -0.21 6.01 0.36
N SER A 62 1.12 6.08 0.17
CA SER A 62 2.10 5.56 1.13
C SER A 62 1.91 6.13 2.53
N ARG A 63 1.72 7.45 2.65
CA ARG A 63 1.48 8.11 3.95
C ARG A 63 0.21 7.59 4.62
N LEU A 64 -0.86 7.39 3.85
CA LEU A 64 -2.11 6.84 4.38
C LEU A 64 -1.96 5.37 4.80
N CYS A 65 -1.23 4.55 4.04
CA CYS A 65 -0.91 3.17 4.44
C CYS A 65 -0.12 3.11 5.75
N ARG A 66 0.87 4.00 5.92
CA ARG A 66 1.64 4.12 7.16
C ARG A 66 0.76 4.57 8.34
N ALA A 67 -0.08 5.58 8.13
CA ALA A 67 -1.02 6.03 9.16
C ALA A 67 -2.05 4.95 9.54
N SER A 68 -2.52 4.16 8.57
CA SER A 68 -3.38 3.00 8.82
C SER A 68 -2.66 1.96 9.69
N ALA A 69 -1.39 1.65 9.40
CA ALA A 69 -0.58 0.75 10.22
C ALA A 69 -0.46 1.24 11.66
N GLU A 70 -0.12 2.52 11.86
CA GLU A 70 -0.02 3.13 13.19
C GLU A 70 -1.34 3.08 13.95
N ALA A 71 -2.46 3.40 13.29
CA ALA A 71 -3.79 3.34 13.90
C ALA A 71 -4.14 1.91 14.36
N ARG A 72 -3.84 0.89 13.55
CA ARG A 72 -4.01 -0.52 13.96
C ARG A 72 -3.17 -0.89 15.17
N ARG A 73 -1.90 -0.49 15.22
CA ARG A 73 -1.01 -0.77 16.37
C ARG A 73 -1.50 -0.12 17.66
N ARG A 74 -2.18 1.02 17.55
CA ARG A 74 -2.79 1.74 18.69
C ARG A 74 -4.17 1.21 19.07
N GLY A 75 -4.71 0.21 18.37
CA GLY A 75 -6.04 -0.33 18.62
C GLY A 75 -7.19 0.49 17.99
N ASN A 76 -6.88 1.53 17.21
CA ASN A 76 -7.87 2.40 16.57
C ASN A 76 -8.32 1.81 15.22
N TYR A 77 -9.04 0.70 15.24
CA TYR A 77 -9.33 -0.09 14.04
C TYR A 77 -10.24 0.62 13.04
N GLU A 78 -11.28 1.32 13.49
CA GLU A 78 -12.17 2.11 12.62
C GLU A 78 -11.39 3.17 11.84
N LYS A 79 -10.51 3.90 12.53
CA LYS A 79 -9.67 4.91 11.89
C LYS A 79 -8.68 4.29 10.90
N ALA A 80 -8.13 3.12 11.23
CA ALA A 80 -7.27 2.39 10.31
C ALA A 80 -8.01 1.99 9.03
N ASP A 81 -9.24 1.50 9.15
CA ASP A 81 -10.06 1.10 8.02
C ASP A 81 -10.43 2.29 7.12
N GLU A 82 -10.77 3.45 7.72
CA GLU A 82 -11.00 4.70 7.00
C GLU A 82 -9.75 5.14 6.21
N LEU A 83 -8.58 5.13 6.85
CA LEU A 83 -7.30 5.48 6.23
C LEU A 83 -6.93 4.51 5.11
N CYS A 84 -7.11 3.21 5.32
CA CYS A 84 -6.89 2.16 4.34
C CYS A 84 -7.80 2.34 3.11
N LEU A 85 -9.08 2.61 3.32
CA LEU A 85 -10.04 2.88 2.24
C LEU A 85 -9.64 4.12 1.44
N ARG A 86 -9.22 5.19 2.11
CA ARG A 86 -8.74 6.40 1.44
C ARG A 86 -7.49 6.13 0.61
N ALA A 87 -6.51 5.39 1.13
CA ALA A 87 -5.32 5.00 0.39
C ALA A 87 -5.68 4.24 -0.89
N ARG A 88 -6.58 3.27 -0.78
CA ARG A 88 -7.07 2.46 -1.91
C ARG A 88 -7.79 3.28 -2.98
N ARG A 89 -8.54 4.32 -2.59
CA ARG A 89 -9.20 5.23 -3.53
C ARG A 89 -8.21 6.14 -4.28
N LEU A 90 -7.07 6.46 -3.68
CA LEU A 90 -6.01 7.23 -4.33
C LEU A 90 -5.14 6.38 -5.26
N CYS A 91 -4.97 5.10 -4.95
CA CYS A 91 -4.11 4.21 -5.71
C CYS A 91 -4.64 4.00 -7.14
N PRO A 92 -3.91 4.45 -8.18
CA PRO A 92 -4.38 4.40 -9.57
C PRO A 92 -4.36 2.99 -10.16
N ARG A 93 -3.99 1.96 -9.38
CA ARG A 93 -4.02 0.55 -9.81
C ARG A 93 -4.80 -0.35 -8.86
N ASN A 94 -5.45 0.22 -7.84
CA ASN A 94 -6.24 -0.58 -6.90
C ASN A 94 -7.45 -1.25 -7.55
N PHE A 95 -7.97 -0.72 -8.66
CA PHE A 95 -9.04 -1.38 -9.44
C PHE A 95 -8.58 -2.61 -10.24
N GLU A 96 -7.28 -2.76 -10.49
CA GLU A 96 -6.72 -3.94 -11.17
C GLU A 96 -6.63 -5.14 -10.23
N ALA A 97 -6.60 -4.90 -8.92
CA ALA A 97 -6.70 -5.90 -7.88
C ALA A 97 -8.19 -6.16 -7.59
N ARG A 98 -8.78 -7.20 -8.20
CA ARG A 98 -10.19 -7.61 -8.00
C ARG A 98 -10.63 -7.40 -6.55
N GLY A 99 -11.53 -6.44 -6.33
CA GLY A 99 -12.11 -6.09 -5.03
C GLY A 99 -11.86 -4.63 -4.64
N GLY A 100 -12.75 -3.76 -5.11
CA GLY A 100 -12.90 -2.36 -4.70
C GLY A 100 -13.16 -2.17 -3.21
#